data_AF-A0AAE1N915-F1
#
_entry.id   AF-A0AAE1N915-F1
#
_cell.length_a   1.000
_cell.length_b   1.000
_cell.length_c   1.000
_cell.angle_alpha   90.00
_cell.angle_beta   90.00
_cell.angle_gamma   90.00
#
_symmetry.space_group_name_H-M   'P 1'
#
loop_
_entity.id
_entity.type
_entity.pdbx_description
1 polymer ?
#
loop_
_entity_poly.entity_id
_entity_poly.type
_entity_poly.pdbx_seq_one_letter_code
_entity_poly.pdbx_strand_id
1 'polypeptide(L)'
;MSLLRFWLGSIAIQKQRTRFSCGFFAPSQRYISSSRSRNFYSCLKPNQQDGAHYQSSSLPRDSPLSGMEDALTGYLLGKKRATDVAHMVWRHVVQKGDTVVDATCGNGYDTLEMLKLVADDSHKGFVYALDIQKDALDMTSSLLDDSLNPTEKQLIKLFNICHSKMEEVIPSHASVRLIAFNLGYLPGGDKEIITRSETTLLALEAAKRILMPGGLISLVVYVGHPGGWEELESIEAFAAGLSSENWICCKLQMLNRPSSPIPIFLFKR
;
A
#
# COMPACT_ATOMS: atom_id res chain seq x y z
N MET A 1 -16.79 -27.08 63.68
CA MET A 1 -15.68 -27.92 64.17
C MET A 1 -15.01 -28.55 62.96
N SER A 2 -13.89 -27.98 62.50
CA SER A 2 -12.55 -28.63 62.49
C SER A 2 -12.36 -29.61 61.31
N LEU A 3 -11.34 -29.57 60.44
CA LEU A 3 -10.03 -28.90 60.42
C LEU A 3 -9.44 -28.99 59.00
N LEU A 4 -8.50 -28.06 58.72
CA LEU A 4 -7.59 -27.94 57.57
C LEU A 4 -6.82 -29.23 57.22
N ARG A 5 -6.39 -29.35 55.96
CA ARG A 5 -4.94 -29.45 55.61
C ARG A 5 -4.64 -29.10 54.13
N PHE A 6 -3.59 -28.30 54.00
CA PHE A 6 -3.00 -27.72 52.79
C PHE A 6 -2.21 -28.73 51.94
N TRP A 7 -2.15 -28.49 50.62
CA TRP A 7 -0.95 -28.82 49.83
C TRP A 7 -0.69 -27.72 48.80
N LEU A 8 0.41 -26.99 49.01
CA LEU A 8 1.04 -26.06 48.07
C LEU A 8 2.26 -26.77 47.48
N GLY A 9 2.39 -26.76 46.16
CA GLY A 9 3.54 -27.32 45.45
C GLY A 9 3.86 -26.50 44.21
N SER A 10 4.67 -25.45 44.40
CA SER A 10 5.25 -24.64 43.33
C SER A 10 6.35 -25.43 42.60
N ILE A 11 6.27 -25.50 41.27
CA ILE A 11 7.37 -26.01 40.42
C ILE A 11 8.12 -24.80 39.86
N ALA A 12 9.37 -24.65 40.29
CA ALA A 12 10.32 -23.69 39.77
C ALA A 12 10.92 -24.21 38.46
N ILE A 13 10.81 -23.43 37.37
CA ILE A 13 11.48 -23.69 36.10
C ILE A 13 12.79 -22.89 36.06
N GLN A 14 13.89 -23.63 35.92
CA GLN A 14 15.27 -23.16 35.92
C GLN A 14 15.63 -22.54 34.56
N LYS A 15 15.85 -21.22 34.54
CA LYS A 15 16.41 -20.49 33.38
C LYS A 15 17.92 -20.76 33.27
N GLN A 16 18.35 -21.51 32.26
CA GLN A 16 19.75 -21.54 31.84
C GLN A 16 20.07 -20.28 31.01
N ARG A 17 20.99 -19.46 31.51
CA ARG A 17 21.63 -18.34 30.81
C ARG A 17 22.84 -18.87 30.06
N THR A 18 22.79 -18.90 28.73
CA THR A 18 23.97 -19.01 27.88
C THR A 18 24.54 -17.61 27.63
N ARG A 19 25.78 -17.39 28.07
CA ARG A 19 26.59 -16.20 27.77
C ARG A 19 27.22 -16.39 26.40
N PHE A 20 26.89 -15.53 25.44
CA PHE A 20 27.71 -15.31 24.25
C PHE A 20 28.49 -14.01 24.44
N SER A 21 29.81 -14.13 24.55
CA SER A 21 30.76 -13.03 24.46
C SER A 21 31.07 -12.79 22.99
N CYS A 22 30.78 -11.59 22.47
CA CYS A 22 31.31 -11.15 21.19
C CYS A 22 32.06 -9.83 21.40
N GLY A 23 33.33 -9.84 21.00
CA GLY A 23 34.31 -8.81 21.27
C GLY A 23 34.02 -7.50 20.53
N PHE A 24 34.31 -6.41 21.23
CA PHE A 24 34.46 -5.08 20.68
C PHE A 24 35.60 -5.05 19.65
N PHE A 25 35.31 -4.56 18.44
CA PHE A 25 36.33 -3.96 17.57
C PHE A 25 35.78 -2.64 17.02
N ALA A 26 36.29 -1.55 17.59
CA ALA A 26 36.17 -0.20 17.04
C ALA A 26 37.40 0.08 16.17
N PRO A 27 37.28 0.70 14.97
CA PRO A 27 38.44 1.19 14.25
C PRO A 27 38.85 2.56 14.80
N SER A 28 40.15 2.69 15.06
CA SER A 28 40.83 3.89 15.53
C SER A 28 40.92 4.96 14.43
N GLN A 29 40.60 6.20 14.79
CA GLN A 29 41.04 7.40 14.09
C GLN A 29 42.50 7.72 14.48
N ARG A 30 43.41 7.84 13.51
CA ARG A 30 44.59 8.74 13.61
C ARG A 30 44.96 9.31 12.24
N TYR A 31 45.18 10.62 12.29
CA TYR A 31 45.69 11.55 11.28
C TYR A 31 47.02 11.11 10.64
N ILE A 32 47.27 11.52 9.40
CA ILE A 32 48.48 12.28 8.97
C ILE A 32 48.11 13.15 7.76
N SER A 33 48.62 14.38 7.82
CA SER A 33 48.44 15.49 6.92
C SER A 33 49.45 15.52 5.76
N SER A 34 49.00 16.16 4.68
CA SER A 34 49.73 17.07 3.78
C SER A 34 50.86 16.55 2.87
N SER A 35 50.65 16.72 1.57
CA SER A 35 51.63 17.41 0.71
C SER A 35 50.92 18.36 -0.24
N ARG A 36 51.30 19.64 -0.12
CA ARG A 36 50.91 20.76 -0.98
C ARG A 36 51.42 20.55 -2.41
N SER A 37 50.62 20.99 -3.37
CA SER A 37 51.15 21.87 -4.43
C SER A 37 50.15 23.00 -4.65
N ARG A 38 50.61 24.20 -4.31
CA ARG A 38 49.95 25.46 -4.63
C ARG A 38 50.48 25.93 -5.98
N ASN A 39 49.62 26.66 -6.68
CA ASN A 39 49.85 27.92 -7.40
C ASN A 39 49.20 27.88 -8.79
N PHE A 40 48.57 28.92 -9.33
CA PHE A 40 48.33 30.31 -8.93
C PHE A 40 47.16 30.81 -9.82
N TYR A 41 46.34 31.71 -9.27
CA TYR A 41 45.41 32.70 -9.86
C TYR A 41 45.03 32.66 -11.36
N SER A 42 43.73 32.79 -11.64
CA SER A 42 43.20 34.05 -12.20
C SER A 42 41.67 34.09 -12.15
N CYS A 43 41.15 35.20 -11.63
CA CYS A 43 39.75 35.59 -11.72
C CYS A 43 39.49 36.13 -13.13
N LEU A 44 38.61 35.49 -13.91
CA LEU A 44 38.13 36.01 -15.19
C LEU A 44 36.60 36.08 -15.16
N LYS A 45 36.10 37.30 -15.35
CA LYS A 45 34.68 37.62 -15.59
C LYS A 45 34.23 37.03 -16.94
N PRO A 46 32.91 36.82 -17.12
CA PRO A 46 32.38 35.92 -18.15
C PRO A 46 32.43 36.56 -19.54
N ASN A 47 32.85 35.77 -20.54
CA ASN A 47 32.65 36.12 -21.94
C ASN A 47 31.29 35.58 -22.39
N GLN A 48 30.52 36.45 -23.03
CA GLN A 48 29.26 36.14 -23.69
C GLN A 48 29.49 35.25 -24.92
N GLN A 49 28.42 34.52 -25.27
CA GLN A 49 28.15 33.81 -26.53
C GLN A 49 28.70 32.39 -26.63
N ASP A 50 27.86 31.42 -26.23
CA ASP A 50 27.22 30.51 -27.20
C ASP A 50 25.93 29.96 -26.59
N GLY A 51 24.80 30.44 -27.11
CA GLY A 51 23.46 30.09 -26.66
C GLY A 51 23.04 28.72 -27.17
N ALA A 52 23.40 27.66 -26.44
CA ALA A 52 22.64 26.41 -26.49
C ALA A 52 21.42 26.56 -25.58
N HIS A 53 20.32 27.05 -26.15
CA HIS A 53 18.99 26.94 -25.55
C HIS A 53 18.68 25.45 -25.34
N TYR A 54 18.97 24.92 -24.15
CA TYR A 54 18.21 23.79 -23.63
C TYR A 54 16.81 24.34 -23.30
N GLN A 55 15.98 24.43 -24.34
CA GLN A 55 14.54 24.44 -24.14
C GLN A 55 14.21 23.13 -23.43
N SER A 56 13.91 23.24 -22.14
CA SER A 56 13.10 22.24 -21.45
C SER A 56 11.82 22.10 -22.26
N SER A 57 11.78 21.10 -23.15
CA SER A 57 10.58 20.72 -23.87
C SER A 57 9.57 20.28 -22.82
N SER A 58 8.69 21.19 -22.43
CA SER A 58 7.49 20.85 -21.69
C SER A 58 6.79 19.76 -22.49
N LEU A 59 6.65 18.58 -21.88
CA LEU A 59 5.87 17.49 -22.44
C LEU A 59 4.50 18.06 -22.87
N PRO A 60 3.97 17.66 -24.05
CA PRO A 60 2.66 18.07 -24.48
C PRO A 60 1.64 17.82 -23.37
N ARG A 61 0.77 18.80 -23.12
CA ARG A 61 -0.23 18.80 -22.03
C ARG A 61 -1.23 17.63 -22.12
N ASP A 62 -1.21 16.91 -23.25
CA ASP A 62 -2.05 15.75 -23.58
C ASP A 62 -1.27 14.43 -23.69
N SER A 63 -0.13 14.29 -23.01
CA SER A 63 0.48 12.96 -22.85
C SER A 63 -0.30 12.13 -21.81
N PRO A 64 -0.42 10.79 -21.94
CA PRO A 64 -1.01 9.93 -20.91
C PRO A 64 -0.32 10.05 -19.54
N LEU A 65 0.89 10.63 -19.50
CA LEU A 65 1.69 10.90 -18.31
C LEU A 65 1.34 12.24 -17.63
N SER A 66 0.54 13.08 -18.28
CA SER A 66 0.06 14.38 -17.78
C SER A 66 -0.73 14.19 -16.48
N GLY A 67 -0.13 14.59 -15.35
CA GLY A 67 -0.70 14.46 -14.00
C GLY A 67 -0.17 13.27 -13.17
N MET A 68 0.56 12.33 -13.75
CA MET A 68 1.25 11.27 -12.99
C MET A 68 2.43 11.84 -12.20
N GLU A 69 3.23 12.67 -12.88
CA GLU A 69 4.33 13.38 -12.25
C GLU A 69 3.80 14.21 -11.07
N ASP A 70 2.60 14.79 -11.17
CA ASP A 70 2.00 15.57 -10.07
C ASP A 70 1.65 14.71 -8.84
N ALA A 71 1.07 13.51 -9.02
CA ALA A 71 0.71 12.67 -7.89
C ALA A 71 1.95 12.11 -7.17
N LEU A 72 2.91 11.54 -7.92
CA LEU A 72 4.15 11.01 -7.33
C LEU A 72 5.02 12.14 -6.77
N THR A 73 5.26 13.21 -7.52
CA THR A 73 6.03 14.37 -7.03
C THR A 73 5.32 15.01 -5.85
N GLY A 74 4.00 15.14 -5.91
CA GLY A 74 3.19 15.64 -4.81
C GLY A 74 3.34 14.78 -3.56
N TYR A 75 3.35 13.46 -3.68
CA TYR A 75 3.61 12.55 -2.54
C TYR A 75 5.02 12.73 -2.00
N LEU A 76 6.04 12.74 -2.87
CA LEU A 76 7.45 12.94 -2.49
C LEU A 76 7.69 14.30 -1.79
N LEU A 77 6.95 15.34 -2.21
CA LEU A 77 6.98 16.68 -1.58
C LEU A 77 6.04 16.80 -0.37
N GLY A 78 5.33 15.73 0.00
CA GLY A 78 4.40 15.70 1.13
C GLY A 78 3.12 16.50 0.93
N LYS A 79 2.72 16.77 -0.32
CA LYS A 79 1.53 17.52 -0.74
C LYS A 79 0.35 16.64 -1.15
N LYS A 80 0.57 15.34 -1.40
CA LYS A 80 -0.46 14.35 -1.77
C LYS A 80 -0.42 13.16 -0.82
N ARG A 81 -1.53 12.45 -0.72
CA ARG A 81 -1.70 11.26 0.13
C ARG A 81 -1.22 10.01 -0.60
N ALA A 82 -0.95 8.95 0.18
CA ALA A 82 -0.61 7.62 -0.34
C ALA A 82 -1.69 7.06 -1.29
N THR A 83 -2.96 7.26 -0.95
CA THR A 83 -4.10 6.84 -1.80
C THR A 83 -4.13 7.55 -3.14
N ASP A 84 -3.70 8.82 -3.21
CA ASP A 84 -3.64 9.57 -4.46
C ASP A 84 -2.58 8.96 -5.43
N VAL A 85 -1.47 8.44 -4.87
CA VAL A 85 -0.47 7.67 -5.64
C VAL A 85 -1.04 6.32 -6.08
N ALA A 86 -1.77 5.63 -5.21
CA ALA A 86 -2.44 4.37 -5.57
C ALA A 86 -3.41 4.58 -6.74
N HIS A 87 -4.31 5.56 -6.66
CA HIS A 87 -5.26 5.89 -7.73
C HIS A 87 -4.57 6.25 -9.05
N MET A 88 -3.44 6.95 -8.99
CA MET A 88 -2.62 7.22 -10.17
C MET A 88 -2.13 5.93 -10.84
N VAL A 89 -1.64 4.97 -10.06
CA VAL A 89 -1.21 3.67 -10.60
C VAL A 89 -2.41 2.89 -11.15
N TRP A 90 -3.55 2.89 -10.45
CA TRP A 90 -4.76 2.18 -10.87
C TRP A 90 -5.25 2.63 -12.25
N ARG A 91 -5.24 3.94 -12.53
CA ARG A 91 -5.60 4.51 -13.84
C ARG A 91 -4.80 3.97 -15.02
N HIS A 92 -3.61 3.41 -14.78
CA HIS A 92 -2.75 2.84 -15.81
C HIS A 92 -2.95 1.33 -16.01
N VAL A 93 -3.49 0.66 -14.99
CA VAL A 93 -3.68 -0.79 -15.00
C VAL A 93 -5.11 -1.15 -15.36
N VAL A 94 -6.08 -0.39 -14.85
CA VAL A 94 -7.51 -0.67 -15.00
C VAL A 94 -8.04 -0.08 -16.30
N GLN A 95 -8.77 -0.89 -17.04
CA GLN A 95 -9.48 -0.52 -18.25
C GLN A 95 -10.99 -0.55 -18.04
N LYS A 96 -11.72 0.11 -18.93
CA LYS A 96 -13.17 0.04 -18.98
C LYS A 96 -13.61 -1.41 -19.20
N GLY A 97 -14.65 -1.83 -18.48
CA GLY A 97 -15.14 -3.21 -18.51
C GLY A 97 -14.38 -4.19 -17.62
N ASP A 98 -13.29 -3.80 -16.96
CA ASP A 98 -12.57 -4.69 -16.04
C ASP A 98 -13.37 -4.99 -14.76
N THR A 99 -13.07 -6.13 -14.12
CA THR A 99 -13.52 -6.43 -12.76
C THR A 99 -12.44 -6.02 -11.75
N VAL A 100 -12.83 -5.28 -10.71
CA VAL A 100 -11.93 -4.80 -9.65
C VAL A 100 -12.53 -5.03 -8.27
N VAL A 101 -11.67 -5.09 -7.26
CA VAL A 101 -12.02 -5.43 -5.88
C VAL A 101 -11.47 -4.37 -4.93
N ASP A 102 -12.34 -3.74 -4.15
CA ASP A 102 -11.99 -3.00 -2.94
C ASP A 102 -12.14 -3.93 -1.74
N ALA A 103 -11.03 -4.41 -1.21
CA ALA A 103 -11.01 -5.40 -0.13
C ALA A 103 -11.28 -4.81 1.26
N THR A 104 -11.38 -3.47 1.38
CA THR A 104 -11.53 -2.74 2.64
C THR A 104 -12.25 -1.41 2.37
N CYS A 105 -13.53 -1.48 1.99
CA CYS A 105 -14.19 -0.34 1.35
C CYS A 105 -14.36 0.88 2.27
N GLY A 106 -14.48 0.66 3.59
CA GLY A 106 -14.54 1.73 4.57
C GLY A 106 -15.58 2.79 4.24
N ASN A 107 -15.14 4.04 4.03
CA ASN A 107 -16.04 5.15 3.67
C ASN A 107 -16.41 5.21 2.18
N GLY A 108 -15.97 4.26 1.36
CA GLY A 108 -16.39 4.09 -0.04
C GLY A 108 -15.64 4.93 -1.08
N TYR A 109 -14.64 5.73 -0.69
CA TYR A 109 -13.92 6.59 -1.63
C TYR A 109 -13.13 5.81 -2.68
N ASP A 110 -12.49 4.70 -2.29
CA ASP A 110 -11.74 3.85 -3.20
C ASP A 110 -12.70 3.06 -4.12
N THR A 111 -13.79 2.51 -3.58
CA THR A 111 -14.92 1.96 -4.35
C THR A 111 -15.42 2.92 -5.43
N LEU A 112 -15.66 4.18 -5.08
CA LEU A 112 -16.17 5.19 -6.01
C LEU A 112 -15.13 5.51 -7.10
N GLU A 113 -13.85 5.62 -6.74
CA GLU A 113 -12.80 5.83 -7.73
C GLU A 113 -12.67 4.64 -8.68
N MET A 114 -12.68 3.41 -8.16
CA MET A 114 -12.68 2.19 -8.96
C MET A 114 -13.83 2.13 -9.96
N LEU A 115 -15.04 2.51 -9.54
CA LEU A 115 -16.19 2.56 -10.44
C LEU A 115 -15.92 3.48 -11.63
N LYS A 116 -15.37 4.68 -11.39
CA LYS A 116 -15.03 5.61 -12.48
C LYS A 116 -14.03 5.01 -13.46
N LEU A 117 -13.14 4.12 -13.00
CA LEU A 117 -12.17 3.45 -13.88
C LEU A 117 -12.84 2.40 -14.76
N VAL A 118 -13.75 1.60 -14.21
CA VAL A 118 -14.32 0.43 -14.92
C VAL A 118 -15.60 0.73 -15.69
N ALA A 119 -16.40 1.72 -15.27
CA ALA A 119 -17.72 1.98 -15.83
C ALA A 119 -17.66 2.56 -17.24
N ASP A 120 -18.39 1.92 -18.17
CA ASP A 120 -18.68 2.39 -19.52
C ASP A 120 -20.10 1.99 -19.94
N ASP A 121 -20.48 2.36 -21.16
CA ASP A 121 -21.79 2.04 -21.75
C ASP A 121 -21.97 0.54 -22.03
N SER A 122 -20.93 -0.29 -21.89
CA SER A 122 -21.01 -1.73 -22.09
C SER A 122 -21.55 -2.46 -20.85
N HIS A 123 -21.52 -1.82 -19.68
CA HIS A 123 -21.94 -2.39 -18.39
C HIS A 123 -21.29 -3.74 -18.06
N LYS A 124 -20.07 -3.98 -18.54
CA LYS A 124 -19.29 -5.20 -18.27
C LYS A 124 -18.39 -5.09 -17.05
N GLY A 125 -18.06 -3.86 -16.64
CA GLY A 125 -17.19 -3.59 -15.51
C GLY A 125 -17.90 -3.81 -14.18
N PHE A 126 -17.17 -4.34 -13.20
CA PHE A 126 -17.73 -4.59 -11.86
C PHE A 126 -16.76 -4.19 -10.76
N VAL A 127 -17.30 -3.61 -9.69
CA VAL A 127 -16.59 -3.33 -8.44
C VAL A 127 -17.16 -4.20 -7.34
N TYR A 128 -16.33 -5.04 -6.73
CA TYR A 128 -16.66 -5.81 -5.54
C TYR A 128 -16.07 -5.08 -4.33
N ALA A 129 -16.89 -4.58 -3.42
CA ALA A 129 -16.45 -3.85 -2.23
C ALA A 129 -16.77 -4.65 -0.96
N LEU A 130 -15.76 -4.87 -0.12
CA LEU A 130 -15.81 -5.75 1.03
C LEU A 130 -15.46 -4.98 2.29
N ASP A 131 -16.20 -5.21 3.37
CA ASP A 131 -15.84 -4.77 4.72
C ASP A 131 -16.50 -5.66 5.77
N ILE A 132 -15.85 -5.86 6.91
CA ILE A 132 -16.44 -6.62 8.03
C ILE A 132 -17.46 -5.79 8.81
N GLN A 133 -17.34 -4.46 8.76
CA GLN A 133 -18.21 -3.55 9.48
C GLN A 133 -19.43 -3.21 8.64
N LYS A 134 -20.62 -3.38 9.23
CA LYS A 134 -21.85 -2.92 8.59
C LYS A 134 -21.85 -1.40 8.40
N ASP A 135 -21.34 -0.66 9.38
CA ASP A 135 -21.25 0.81 9.31
C ASP A 135 -20.41 1.29 8.12
N ALA A 136 -19.33 0.59 7.78
CA ALA A 136 -18.54 0.88 6.57
C ALA A 136 -19.38 0.70 5.29
N LEU A 137 -20.16 -0.37 5.22
CA LEU A 137 -21.03 -0.60 4.07
C LEU A 137 -22.16 0.41 3.99
N ASP A 138 -22.74 0.81 5.12
CA ASP A 138 -23.79 1.83 5.17
C ASP A 138 -23.23 3.20 4.73
N MET A 139 -22.02 3.57 5.18
CA MET A 139 -21.32 4.77 4.73
C MET A 139 -20.96 4.73 3.25
N THR A 140 -20.44 3.59 2.77
CA THR A 140 -20.16 3.36 1.35
C THR A 140 -21.45 3.48 0.54
N SER A 141 -22.53 2.81 0.95
CA SER A 141 -23.83 2.88 0.26
C SER A 141 -24.35 4.31 0.20
N SER A 142 -24.29 5.06 1.31
CA SER A 142 -24.73 6.46 1.34
C SER A 142 -23.92 7.33 0.38
N LEU A 143 -22.60 7.18 0.35
CA LEU A 143 -21.75 7.92 -0.58
C LEU A 143 -22.08 7.60 -2.04
N LEU A 144 -22.27 6.31 -2.35
CA LEU A 144 -22.68 5.86 -3.68
C LEU A 144 -24.08 6.37 -4.02
N ASP A 145 -24.96 6.47 -3.03
CA ASP A 145 -26.32 6.95 -3.21
C ASP A 145 -26.39 8.41 -3.65
N ASP A 146 -25.54 9.23 -3.06
CA ASP A 146 -25.41 10.66 -3.36
C ASP A 146 -24.62 10.94 -4.65
N SER A 147 -23.70 10.03 -5.02
CA SER A 147 -22.74 10.28 -6.10
C SER A 147 -23.15 9.68 -7.46
N LEU A 148 -24.04 8.68 -7.49
CA LEU A 148 -24.24 7.84 -8.67
C LEU A 148 -25.70 7.72 -9.10
N ASN A 149 -25.90 7.50 -10.40
CA ASN A 149 -27.21 7.15 -10.93
C ASN A 149 -27.51 5.63 -10.72
N PRO A 150 -28.79 5.19 -10.85
CA PRO A 150 -29.17 3.80 -10.61
C PRO A 150 -28.43 2.77 -11.49
N THR A 151 -28.06 3.12 -12.72
CA THR A 151 -27.35 2.22 -13.64
C THR A 151 -25.90 2.00 -13.18
N GLU A 152 -25.22 3.07 -12.77
CA GLU A 152 -23.86 2.99 -12.23
C GLU A 152 -23.80 2.16 -10.95
N LYS A 153 -24.79 2.30 -10.06
CA LYS A 153 -24.85 1.52 -8.82
C LYS A 153 -24.94 0.02 -9.06
N GLN A 154 -25.56 -0.43 -10.15
CA GLN A 154 -25.65 -1.86 -10.48
C GLN A 154 -24.30 -2.52 -10.79
N LEU A 155 -23.28 -1.71 -11.10
CA LEU A 155 -21.91 -2.18 -11.32
C LEU A 155 -21.16 -2.45 -10.02
N ILE A 156 -21.71 -2.04 -8.87
CA ILE A 156 -21.09 -2.21 -7.55
C ILE A 156 -21.82 -3.30 -6.76
N LYS A 157 -21.05 -4.18 -6.13
CA LYS A 157 -21.56 -5.20 -5.21
C LYS A 157 -20.87 -5.06 -3.86
N LEU A 158 -21.67 -4.76 -2.83
CA LEU A 158 -21.21 -4.59 -1.45
C LEU A 158 -21.38 -5.90 -0.68
N PHE A 159 -20.35 -6.33 0.05
CA PHE A 159 -20.37 -7.56 0.84
C PHE A 159 -19.89 -7.32 2.28
N ASN A 160 -20.73 -7.70 3.25
CA ASN A 160 -20.35 -7.71 4.66
C ASN A 160 -19.57 -8.97 5.00
N ILE A 161 -18.30 -8.97 4.63
CA ILE A 161 -17.43 -10.14 4.74
C ILE A 161 -15.98 -9.69 4.92
N CYS A 162 -15.18 -10.53 5.58
CA CYS A 162 -13.75 -10.32 5.65
C CYS A 162 -13.11 -10.57 4.28
N HIS A 163 -12.17 -9.72 3.89
CA HIS A 163 -11.38 -9.89 2.65
C HIS A 163 -10.68 -11.25 2.55
N SER A 164 -10.36 -11.90 3.67
CA SER A 164 -9.80 -13.26 3.68
C SER A 164 -10.69 -14.31 2.98
N LYS A 165 -11.98 -13.98 2.79
CA LYS A 165 -12.99 -14.82 2.15
C LYS A 165 -13.46 -14.28 0.79
N MET A 166 -12.70 -13.37 0.16
CA MET A 166 -13.14 -12.72 -1.08
C MET A 166 -13.48 -13.71 -2.22
N GLU A 167 -12.81 -14.87 -2.28
CA GLU A 167 -13.08 -15.92 -3.26
C GLU A 167 -14.49 -16.54 -3.11
N GLU A 168 -15.17 -16.37 -1.97
CA GLU A 168 -16.54 -16.85 -1.77
C GLU A 168 -17.58 -15.99 -2.53
N VAL A 169 -17.25 -14.72 -2.81
CA VAL A 169 -18.18 -13.74 -3.40
C VAL A 169 -17.77 -13.28 -4.80
N ILE A 170 -16.49 -13.38 -5.13
CA ILE A 170 -15.98 -13.09 -6.47
C ILE A 170 -16.21 -14.34 -7.35
N PRO A 171 -16.93 -14.23 -8.49
CA PRO A 171 -17.16 -15.36 -9.36
C PRO A 171 -15.84 -15.99 -9.82
N SER A 172 -15.74 -17.31 -9.80
CA SER A 172 -14.50 -18.04 -10.15
C SER A 172 -14.02 -17.82 -11.59
N HIS A 173 -14.90 -17.37 -12.49
CA HIS A 173 -14.59 -17.04 -13.88
C HIS A 173 -14.33 -15.54 -14.09
N ALA A 174 -14.41 -14.71 -13.03
CA ALA A 174 -14.13 -13.29 -13.13
C ALA A 174 -12.62 -13.07 -13.37
N SER A 175 -12.29 -12.30 -14.40
CA SER A 175 -10.93 -11.85 -14.67
C SER A 175 -10.66 -10.58 -13.88
N VAL A 176 -10.08 -10.71 -12.69
CA VAL A 176 -9.86 -9.57 -11.79
C VAL A 176 -8.59 -8.81 -12.17
N ARG A 177 -8.74 -7.52 -12.48
CA ARG A 177 -7.63 -6.65 -12.89
C ARG A 177 -6.93 -5.96 -11.71
N LEU A 178 -7.70 -5.51 -10.72
CA LEU A 178 -7.20 -4.76 -9.57
C LEU A 178 -7.83 -5.29 -8.30
N ILE A 179 -7.01 -5.48 -7.27
CA ILE A 179 -7.45 -5.74 -5.91
C ILE A 179 -6.75 -4.72 -5.01
N ALA A 180 -7.49 -3.82 -4.39
CA ALA A 180 -6.93 -2.81 -3.50
C ALA A 180 -7.25 -3.09 -2.04
N PHE A 181 -6.28 -2.80 -1.18
CA PHE A 181 -6.35 -2.86 0.26
C PHE A 181 -5.94 -1.52 0.84
N ASN A 182 -6.70 -1.02 1.80
CA ASN A 182 -6.38 0.15 2.59
C ASN A 182 -6.39 -0.26 4.06
N LEU A 183 -5.22 -0.68 4.55
CA LEU A 183 -5.07 -1.48 5.77
C LEU A 183 -4.89 -0.60 7.00
N GLY A 184 -5.81 -0.76 7.94
CA GLY A 184 -5.83 -0.09 9.23
C GLY A 184 -7.22 -0.17 9.85
N TYR A 185 -7.72 0.96 10.37
CA TYR A 185 -9.07 1.09 10.90
C TYR A 185 -9.94 2.03 10.07
N LEU A 186 -11.26 1.91 10.23
CA LEU A 186 -12.26 2.77 9.61
C LEU A 186 -12.19 4.21 10.14
N PRO A 187 -11.93 5.24 9.31
CA PRO A 187 -11.90 6.61 9.79
C PRO A 187 -13.26 7.06 10.34
N GLY A 188 -13.30 7.43 11.61
CA GLY A 188 -14.53 7.82 12.32
C GLY A 188 -15.28 6.67 12.98
N GLY A 189 -14.85 5.42 12.78
CA GLY A 189 -15.39 4.22 13.42
C GLY A 189 -14.62 3.81 14.69
N ASP A 190 -14.87 2.57 15.12
CA ASP A 190 -14.16 1.94 16.24
C ASP A 190 -12.70 1.62 15.84
N LYS A 191 -11.74 2.19 16.59
CA LYS A 191 -10.30 2.02 16.33
C LYS A 191 -9.75 0.68 16.78
N GLU A 192 -10.51 -0.10 17.55
CA GLU A 192 -10.16 -1.47 17.92
C GLU A 192 -10.44 -2.46 16.78
N ILE A 193 -11.30 -2.07 15.81
CA ILE A 193 -11.58 -2.84 14.61
C ILE A 193 -10.55 -2.46 13.54
N ILE A 194 -9.51 -3.28 13.45
CA ILE A 194 -8.40 -3.13 12.51
C ILE A 194 -8.31 -4.32 11.55
N THR A 195 -7.65 -4.10 10.40
CA THR A 195 -7.07 -5.19 9.61
C THR A 195 -5.99 -5.92 10.41
N ARG A 196 -5.78 -7.20 10.10
CA ARG A 196 -4.88 -8.08 10.85
C ARG A 196 -4.03 -8.89 9.89
N SER A 197 -2.77 -9.10 10.26
CA SER A 197 -1.78 -9.85 9.49
C SER A 197 -2.32 -11.21 9.00
N GLU A 198 -3.01 -11.96 9.87
CA GLU A 198 -3.50 -13.29 9.53
C GLU A 198 -4.55 -13.25 8.42
N THR A 199 -5.54 -12.35 8.53
CA THR A 199 -6.61 -12.25 7.51
C THR A 199 -6.12 -11.59 6.24
N THR A 200 -5.19 -10.64 6.34
CA THR A 200 -4.57 -9.98 5.19
C THR A 200 -3.70 -10.93 4.38
N LEU A 201 -2.93 -11.83 5.03
CA LEU A 201 -2.16 -12.87 4.32
C LEU A 201 -3.06 -13.86 3.58
N LEU A 202 -4.16 -14.30 4.20
CA LEU A 202 -5.14 -15.17 3.53
C LEU A 202 -5.76 -14.48 2.31
N ALA A 203 -6.08 -13.18 2.44
CA ALA A 203 -6.58 -12.38 1.33
C ALA A 203 -5.56 -12.16 0.22
N LEU A 204 -4.27 -11.99 0.55
CA LEU A 204 -3.20 -11.87 -0.43
C LEU A 204 -3.01 -13.17 -1.23
N GLU A 205 -3.11 -14.33 -0.58
CA GLU A 205 -3.07 -15.62 -1.27
C GLU A 205 -4.29 -15.81 -2.20
N ALA A 206 -5.49 -15.41 -1.76
CA ALA A 206 -6.69 -15.38 -2.60
C ALA A 206 -6.52 -14.43 -3.79
N ALA A 207 -6.06 -13.20 -3.53
CA ALA A 207 -5.81 -12.19 -4.53
C ALA A 207 -4.82 -12.68 -5.61
N LYS A 208 -3.71 -13.30 -5.19
CA LYS A 208 -2.70 -13.89 -6.09
C LYS A 208 -3.30 -14.93 -7.06
N ARG A 209 -4.28 -15.72 -6.61
CA ARG A 209 -4.95 -16.75 -7.43
C ARG A 209 -5.90 -16.14 -8.45
N ILE A 210 -6.76 -15.22 -8.03
CA ILE A 210 -7.84 -14.67 -8.87
C ILE A 210 -7.38 -13.53 -9.79
N LEU A 211 -6.26 -12.86 -9.46
CA LEU A 211 -5.73 -11.76 -10.26
C LEU A 211 -5.24 -12.27 -11.62
N MET A 212 -5.66 -11.61 -12.69
CA MET A 212 -5.22 -11.93 -14.05
C MET A 212 -3.76 -11.48 -14.31
N PRO A 213 -3.06 -12.09 -15.28
CA PRO A 213 -1.81 -11.53 -15.82
C PRO A 213 -2.02 -10.08 -16.29
N GLY A 214 -1.05 -9.21 -16.00
CA GLY A 214 -1.18 -7.75 -16.19
C GLY A 214 -2.07 -7.04 -15.17
N GLY A 215 -2.46 -7.72 -14.09
CA GLY A 215 -3.23 -7.16 -12.98
C GLY A 215 -2.36 -6.64 -11.83
N LEU A 216 -2.99 -5.91 -10.90
CA LEU A 216 -2.33 -5.28 -9.76
C LEU A 216 -3.00 -5.62 -8.43
N ILE A 217 -2.19 -5.99 -7.43
CA ILE A 217 -2.57 -5.88 -6.03
C ILE A 217 -1.99 -4.57 -5.49
N SER A 218 -2.84 -3.69 -4.97
CA SER A 218 -2.44 -2.40 -4.42
C SER A 218 -2.72 -2.38 -2.93
N LEU A 219 -1.74 -2.04 -2.12
CA LEU A 219 -1.91 -1.90 -0.68
C LEU A 219 -1.49 -0.50 -0.25
N VAL A 220 -2.26 0.12 0.64
CA VAL A 220 -1.83 1.27 1.43
C VAL A 220 -1.89 0.84 2.88
N VAL A 221 -0.73 0.81 3.54
CA VAL A 221 -0.62 0.26 4.91
C VAL A 221 -0.43 1.40 5.91
N TYR A 222 -1.38 1.58 6.83
CA TYR A 222 -1.31 2.57 7.90
C TYR A 222 -0.59 2.00 9.13
N VAL A 223 0.72 2.20 9.24
CA VAL A 223 1.52 1.63 10.35
C VAL A 223 1.43 2.36 11.70
N GLY A 224 0.59 3.41 11.77
CA GLY A 224 0.51 4.30 12.93
C GLY A 224 -0.31 3.79 14.11
N HIS A 225 -0.82 2.56 14.06
CA HIS A 225 -1.67 1.94 15.09
C HIS A 225 -1.09 0.61 15.58
N PRO A 226 -1.52 0.10 16.76
CA PRO A 226 -1.12 -1.23 17.22
C PRO A 226 -1.44 -2.30 16.17
N GLY A 227 -0.48 -3.20 15.89
CA GLY A 227 -0.62 -4.23 14.86
C GLY A 227 -0.21 -3.79 13.44
N GLY A 228 -0.11 -2.49 13.17
CA GLY A 228 0.13 -2.00 11.81
C GLY A 228 1.53 -2.31 11.27
N TRP A 229 2.55 -2.36 12.15
CA TRP A 229 3.91 -2.76 11.75
C TRP A 229 4.01 -4.28 11.55
N GLU A 230 3.38 -5.06 12.41
CA GLU A 230 3.31 -6.52 12.29
C GLU A 230 2.59 -6.94 10.99
N GLU A 231 1.56 -6.21 10.60
CA GLU A 231 0.86 -6.40 9.33
C GLU A 231 1.74 -6.03 8.13
N LEU A 232 2.47 -4.89 8.20
CA LEU A 232 3.45 -4.52 7.17
C LEU A 232 4.52 -5.60 6.98
N GLU A 233 5.14 -6.08 8.06
CA GLU A 233 6.20 -7.09 8.00
C GLU A 233 5.71 -8.38 7.33
N SER A 234 4.48 -8.78 7.62
CA SER A 234 3.84 -9.94 7.01
C SER A 234 3.64 -9.76 5.49
N ILE A 235 3.20 -8.58 5.06
CA ILE A 235 3.00 -8.23 3.65
C ILE A 235 4.34 -8.19 2.92
N GLU A 236 5.38 -7.60 3.53
CA GLU A 236 6.71 -7.52 2.93
C GLU A 236 7.34 -8.91 2.76
N ALA A 237 7.18 -9.79 3.76
CA ALA A 237 7.62 -11.17 3.67
C ALA A 237 6.88 -11.94 2.55
N PHE A 238 5.56 -11.77 2.44
CA PHE A 238 4.77 -12.34 1.35
C PHE A 238 5.27 -11.86 -0.02
N ALA A 239 5.41 -10.55 -0.19
CA ALA A 239 5.84 -9.94 -1.45
C ALA A 239 7.26 -10.38 -1.85
N ALA A 240 8.19 -10.45 -0.90
CA ALA A 240 9.56 -10.92 -1.11
C ALA A 240 9.63 -12.40 -1.52
N GLY A 241 8.63 -13.20 -1.17
CA GLY A 241 8.51 -14.61 -1.56
C GLY A 241 7.95 -14.84 -2.97
N LEU A 242 7.46 -13.81 -3.65
CA LEU A 242 6.93 -13.94 -5.02
C LEU A 242 8.07 -14.04 -6.04
N SER A 243 7.92 -14.93 -7.03
CA SER A 243 8.91 -15.07 -8.10
C SER A 243 9.01 -13.78 -8.93
N SER A 244 10.23 -13.25 -9.05
CA SER A 244 10.54 -12.05 -9.87
C SER A 244 10.34 -12.26 -11.37
N GLU A 245 10.19 -13.50 -11.83
CA GLU A 245 9.83 -13.78 -13.23
C GLU A 245 8.38 -13.34 -13.51
N ASN A 246 7.48 -13.60 -12.56
CA ASN A 246 6.04 -13.42 -12.70
C ASN A 246 5.51 -12.18 -11.97
N TRP A 247 6.27 -11.57 -11.07
CA TRP A 247 5.82 -10.48 -10.22
C TRP A 247 6.84 -9.33 -10.15
N ILE A 248 6.32 -8.11 -10.08
CA ILE A 248 7.08 -6.90 -9.74
C ILE A 248 6.47 -6.32 -8.47
N CYS A 249 7.28 -6.25 -7.40
CA CYS A 249 6.84 -5.77 -6.10
C CYS A 249 7.59 -4.48 -5.74
N CYS A 250 6.84 -3.41 -5.46
CA CYS A 250 7.39 -2.09 -5.15
C CYS A 250 6.81 -1.55 -3.83
N LYS A 251 7.65 -0.89 -3.02
CA LYS A 251 7.27 -0.21 -1.78
C LYS A 251 7.72 1.25 -1.82
N LEU A 252 6.85 2.17 -1.44
CA LEU A 252 7.21 3.57 -1.22
C LEU A 252 7.13 3.88 0.28
N GLN A 253 8.27 4.25 0.87
CA GLN A 253 8.36 4.53 2.31
C GLN A 253 9.11 5.84 2.55
N MET A 254 8.51 6.72 3.35
CA MET A 254 9.14 7.96 3.80
C MET A 254 10.15 7.67 4.91
N LEU A 255 11.43 7.97 4.67
CA LEU A 255 12.50 7.66 5.64
C LEU A 255 12.43 8.49 6.93
N ASN A 256 12.03 9.76 6.83
CA ASN A 256 11.95 10.68 7.97
C ASN A 256 10.53 10.85 8.52
N ARG A 257 9.55 10.09 8.00
CA ARG A 257 8.17 10.10 8.48
C ARG A 257 7.67 8.65 8.65
N PRO A 258 8.22 7.91 9.64
CA PRO A 258 8.04 6.47 9.76
C PRO A 258 6.57 6.04 9.94
N SER A 259 5.71 6.89 10.50
CA SER A 259 4.28 6.61 10.68
C SER A 259 3.42 6.97 9.46
N SER A 260 4.02 7.43 8.35
CA SER A 260 3.24 7.75 7.14
C SER A 260 2.71 6.47 6.51
N PRO A 261 1.54 6.51 5.84
CA PRO A 261 1.02 5.34 5.15
C PRO A 261 1.99 4.92 4.03
N ILE A 262 2.17 3.60 3.88
CA ILE A 262 3.14 2.99 2.97
C ILE A 262 2.40 2.35 1.80
N PRO A 263 2.46 2.92 0.58
CA PRO A 263 2.00 2.25 -0.63
C PRO A 263 2.90 1.05 -0.97
N ILE A 264 2.28 -0.08 -1.28
CA ILE A 264 2.90 -1.29 -1.81
C ILE A 264 2.11 -1.73 -3.04
N PHE A 265 2.82 -2.08 -4.12
CA PHE A 265 2.24 -2.51 -5.39
C PHE A 265 2.83 -3.85 -5.79
N LEU A 266 1.98 -4.85 -6.01
CA LEU A 266 2.36 -6.18 -6.52
C LEU A 266 1.73 -6.38 -7.89
N PHE A 267 2.51 -6.14 -8.94
CA PHE A 267 2.08 -6.28 -10.32
C PHE A 267 2.38 -7.69 -10.83
N LYS A 268 1.36 -8.37 -11.36
CA LYS A 268 1.47 -9.71 -11.95
C LYS A 268 1.76 -9.57 -13.44
N ARG A 269 2.86 -10.14 -13.91
CA ARG A 269 3.25 -10.16 -15.32
C ARG A 269 2.34 -11.08 -16.13
#